data_AF-A0A7Y0XB52-F1
#
_entry.id   AF-A0A7Y0XB52-F1
#
_cell.length_a   1.000
_cell.length_b   1.000
_cell.length_c   1.000
_cell.angle_alpha   90.00
_cell.angle_beta   90.00
_cell.angle_gamma   90.00
#
_symmetry.space_group_name_H-M   'P 1'
#
loop_
_entity.id
_entity.type
_entity.pdbx_description
1 polymer ?
#
loop_
_entity_poly.entity_id
_entity_poly.type
_entity_poly.pdbx_seq_one_letter_code
_entity_poly.pdbx_strand_id
1 'polypeptide(L)'
;LRRPSIAKRFGIAESSPGLTHILTMDTPIKDCVTHIKEANLDVLPAGLIPPNPQELLASDRFKKLLEHFQNKYDRIIIDTPPLLSVS
;
A
#
# COMPACT_ATOMS: atom_id res chain seq x y z
N LEU A 1 -4.49 -6.23 1.04
CA LEU A 1 -4.53 -6.07 2.51
C LEU A 1 -4.84 -7.35 3.29
N ARG A 2 -5.86 -8.17 2.93
CA ARG A 2 -6.16 -9.42 3.69
C ARG A 2 -5.04 -10.47 3.64
N ARG A 3 -4.39 -10.61 2.48
CA ARG A 3 -3.25 -11.52 2.23
C ARG A 3 -2.23 -10.81 1.33
N PRO A 4 -1.39 -9.91 1.88
CA PRO A 4 -0.46 -9.14 1.07
C PRO A 4 0.64 -10.04 0.48
N SER A 5 1.03 -9.79 -0.77
CA SER A 5 2.12 -10.56 -1.43
C SER A 5 3.17 -9.69 -2.13
N ILE A 6 2.85 -8.42 -2.40
CA ILE A 6 3.72 -7.50 -3.15
C ILE A 6 5.09 -7.30 -2.47
N ALA A 7 5.15 -7.11 -1.15
CA ALA A 7 6.42 -6.91 -0.44
C ALA A 7 7.41 -8.05 -0.75
N LYS A 8 6.98 -9.30 -0.53
CA LYS A 8 7.77 -10.50 -0.83
C LYS A 8 8.17 -10.60 -2.31
N ARG A 9 7.27 -10.28 -3.24
CA ARG A 9 7.54 -10.34 -4.69
C ARG A 9 8.63 -9.37 -5.14
N PHE A 10 8.74 -8.22 -4.48
CA PHE A 10 9.74 -7.19 -4.78
C PHE A 10 10.95 -7.22 -3.82
N GLY A 11 11.11 -8.28 -3.00
CA GLY A 11 12.24 -8.40 -2.07
C GLY A 11 12.23 -7.39 -0.91
N ILE A 12 11.09 -6.76 -0.65
CA ILE A 12 10.90 -5.84 0.47
C ILE A 12 10.63 -6.66 1.73
N ALA A 13 11.27 -6.29 2.84
CA ALA A 13 11.05 -6.96 4.11
C ALA A 13 9.55 -6.90 4.49
N GLU A 14 8.98 -8.02 4.94
CA GLU A 14 7.56 -8.08 5.28
C GLU A 14 7.20 -7.18 6.48
N SER A 15 8.19 -6.84 7.31
CA SER A 15 8.10 -5.87 8.40
C SER A 15 8.20 -4.41 7.97
N SER A 16 8.49 -4.12 6.70
CA SER A 16 8.61 -2.75 6.22
C SER A 16 7.28 -2.00 6.41
N PRO A 17 7.33 -0.72 6.82
CA PRO A 17 6.15 0.11 6.89
C PRO A 17 5.52 0.28 5.50
N GLY A 18 4.22 0.53 5.47
CA GLY A 18 3.45 0.51 4.23
C GLY A 18 2.11 1.22 4.36
N LEU A 19 1.17 0.89 3.49
CA LEU A 19 -0.14 1.53 3.40
C LEU A 19 -0.83 1.65 4.77
N THR A 20 -0.83 0.59 5.57
CA THR A 20 -1.49 0.62 6.88
C THR A 20 -0.84 1.60 7.85
N HIS A 21 0.48 1.71 7.85
CA HIS A 21 1.21 2.67 8.70
C HIS A 21 0.91 4.11 8.32
N ILE A 22 0.84 4.40 7.01
CA ILE A 22 0.41 5.70 6.51
C ILE A 22 -0.99 6.03 7.01
N LEU A 23 -1.89 5.04 7.07
CA LEU A 23 -3.30 5.25 7.36
C LEU A 23 -3.65 5.19 8.87
N THR A 24 -2.87 4.51 9.70
CA THR A 24 -3.17 4.35 11.13
C THR A 24 -2.13 4.93 12.08
N MET A 25 -0.88 5.14 11.63
CA MET A 25 0.25 5.50 12.51
C MET A 25 0.94 6.81 12.14
N ASP A 26 0.34 7.61 11.24
CA ASP A 26 0.92 8.88 10.79
C ASP A 26 2.36 8.77 10.25
N THR A 27 2.73 7.58 9.79
CA THR A 27 4.07 7.35 9.26
C THR A 27 4.24 8.12 7.95
N PRO A 28 5.35 8.88 7.77
CA PRO A 28 5.57 9.64 6.55
C PRO A 28 5.58 8.74 5.31
N ILE A 29 4.93 9.21 4.24
CA ILE A 29 4.81 8.47 2.97
C ILE A 29 6.18 8.05 2.42
N LYS A 30 7.16 8.95 2.50
CA LYS A 30 8.54 8.71 2.04
C LYS A 30 9.23 7.52 2.73
N ASP A 31 8.82 7.19 3.96
CA ASP A 31 9.40 6.10 4.74
C ASP A 31 8.68 4.78 4.47
N CYS A 32 7.51 4.83 3.82
CA CYS A 32 6.67 3.67 3.50
C CYS A 32 6.74 3.27 2.02
N VAL A 33 7.36 4.08 1.16
CA VAL A 33 7.49 3.81 -0.28
C VAL A 33 8.91 3.35 -0.58
N THR A 34 9.03 2.20 -1.23
CA THR A 34 10.32 1.64 -1.64
C THR A 34 10.50 1.83 -3.14
N HIS A 35 11.59 2.48 -3.53
CA HIS A 35 11.96 2.64 -4.94
C HIS A 35 12.75 1.41 -5.43
N ILE A 36 12.22 0.75 -6.46
CA ILE A 36 12.83 -0.39 -7.16
C ILE A 36 13.56 0.14 -8.39
N LYS A 37 14.88 0.30 -8.29
CA LYS A 37 15.71 0.97 -9.29
C LYS A 37 15.72 0.25 -10.64
N GLU A 38 15.76 -1.07 -10.62
CA GLU A 38 15.87 -1.88 -11.84
C GLU A 38 14.62 -1.78 -12.72
N ALA A 39 13.47 -1.47 -12.12
CA ALA A 39 12.18 -1.35 -12.79
C ALA A 39 11.67 0.09 -12.91
N ASN A 40 12.42 1.08 -12.39
CA ASN A 40 11.97 2.46 -12.22
C ASN A 40 10.54 2.54 -11.64
N LEU A 41 10.31 1.82 -10.55
CA LEU A 41 9.00 1.60 -9.97
C LEU A 41 9.02 1.91 -8.48
N ASP A 42 8.07 2.72 -8.03
CA ASP A 42 7.81 2.91 -6.60
C ASP A 42 6.76 1.90 -6.12
N VAL A 43 7.08 1.19 -5.04
CA VAL A 43 6.22 0.18 -4.43
C VAL A 43 5.83 0.63 -3.03
N LEU A 44 4.52 0.73 -2.80
CA LEU A 44 3.94 0.86 -1.47
C LEU A 44 3.45 -0.51 -1.00
N PRO A 45 4.18 -1.21 -0.10
CA PRO A 45 3.70 -2.47 0.47
C PRO A 45 2.47 -2.25 1.36
N ALA A 46 1.80 -3.33 1.72
CA ALA A 46 0.62 -3.27 2.58
C ALA A 46 0.93 -2.74 3.99
N GLY A 47 2.10 -3.08 4.54
CA GLY A 47 2.41 -2.93 5.97
C GLY A 47 1.74 -4.01 6.81
N LEU A 48 1.54 -3.73 8.11
CA LEU A 48 0.87 -4.65 9.03
C LEU A 48 -0.58 -4.89 8.61
N ILE A 49 -1.05 -6.13 8.73
CA ILE A 49 -2.42 -6.51 8.40
C ILE A 49 -3.36 -5.88 9.44
N PRO A 50 -4.28 -4.98 9.05
CA PRO A 50 -5.18 -4.32 9.99
C PRO A 50 -6.36 -5.25 10.32
N PRO A 51 -7.01 -5.08 11.49
CA PRO A 51 -8.20 -5.86 11.84
C PRO A 51 -9.38 -5.58 10.89
N ASN A 52 -9.55 -4.30 10.46
CA ASN A 52 -10.66 -3.85 9.61
C ASN A 52 -10.15 -3.18 8.32
N PRO A 53 -9.72 -3.95 7.29
CA PRO A 53 -9.18 -3.37 6.06
C PRO A 53 -10.18 -2.50 5.28
N GLN A 54 -11.48 -2.82 5.34
CA GLN A 54 -12.50 -2.12 4.56
C GLN A 54 -12.72 -0.68 5.05
N GLU A 55 -12.85 -0.50 6.37
CA GLU A 55 -12.98 0.82 7.01
C GLU A 55 -11.77 1.71 6.70
N LEU A 56 -10.58 1.13 6.76
CA LEU A 56 -9.33 1.81 6.48
C LEU A 56 -9.28 2.34 5.03
N LEU A 57 -9.72 1.53 4.07
CA LEU A 57 -9.80 1.91 2.65
C LEU A 57 -10.95 2.89 2.35
N ALA A 58 -12.01 2.89 3.14
CA ALA A 58 -13.11 3.84 3.02
C ALA A 58 -12.80 5.21 3.66
N SER A 59 -11.67 5.35 4.35
CA SER A 59 -11.31 6.57 5.08
C SER A 59 -10.95 7.75 4.16
N ASP A 60 -11.24 8.97 4.63
CA ASP A 60 -10.78 10.21 3.99
C ASP A 60 -9.26 10.27 3.84
N ARG A 61 -8.55 9.61 4.74
CA ARG A 61 -7.09 9.54 4.74
C ARG A 61 -6.57 8.75 3.54
N PHE A 62 -7.22 7.65 3.19
CA PHE A 62 -6.89 6.91 1.98
C PHE A 62 -7.21 7.72 0.73
N LYS A 63 -8.34 8.44 0.70
CA LYS A 63 -8.66 9.37 -0.39
C LYS A 63 -7.58 10.43 -0.61
N LYS A 64 -7.14 11.11 0.46
CA LYS A 64 -6.06 12.10 0.41
C LYS A 64 -4.73 11.50 -0.04
N LEU A 65 -4.44 10.26 0.34
CA LEU A 65 -3.25 9.54 -0.12
C LEU A 65 -3.28 9.32 -1.64
N LEU A 66 -4.44 8.93 -2.19
CA LEU A 66 -4.60 8.77 -3.64
C LEU A 66 -4.45 10.12 -4.37
N GLU A 67 -5.05 11.19 -3.86
CA GLU A 67 -4.88 12.54 -4.40
C GLU A 67 -3.40 12.99 -4.40
N HIS A 68 -2.67 12.70 -3.33
CA HIS A 68 -1.23 12.94 -3.28
C HIS A 68 -0.47 12.17 -4.37
N PHE A 69 -0.78 10.89 -4.56
CA PHE A 69 -0.12 10.07 -5.58
C PHE A 69 -0.50 10.43 -7.01
N GLN A 70 -1.73 10.88 -7.27
CA GLN A 70 -2.15 11.35 -8.59
C GLN A 70 -1.31 12.53 -9.09
N ASN A 71 -0.81 13.37 -8.19
CA ASN A 71 0.06 14.50 -8.54
C ASN A 71 1.53 14.09 -8.73
N LYS A 72 1.94 12.88 -8.32
CA LYS A 72 3.33 12.44 -8.31
C LYS A 72 3.63 11.36 -9.35
N TYR A 73 2.65 10.54 -9.72
CA TYR A 73 2.85 9.40 -10.62
C TYR A 73 1.95 9.49 -11.84
N ASP A 74 2.52 9.20 -13.01
CA ASP A 74 1.76 9.12 -14.26
C ASP A 74 0.77 7.95 -14.27
N ARG A 75 1.08 6.88 -13.53
CA ARG A 75 0.22 5.69 -13.39
C ARG A 75 0.26 5.15 -11.97
N ILE A 76 -0.91 4.73 -11.48
CA ILE A 76 -1.08 4.10 -10.17
C ILE A 76 -1.74 2.74 -10.38
N ILE A 77 -1.10 1.67 -9.91
CA ILE A 77 -1.61 0.30 -9.96
C ILE A 77 -1.96 -0.13 -8.53
N ILE A 78 -3.20 -0.55 -8.31
CA ILE A 78 -3.69 -0.98 -7.00
C ILE A 78 -3.96 -2.49 -7.04
N ASP A 79 -3.13 -3.26 -6.33
CA ASP A 79 -3.36 -4.69 -6.12
C ASP A 79 -4.49 -4.90 -5.11
N THR A 80 -5.55 -5.57 -5.54
CA THR A 80 -6.76 -5.78 -4.74
C THR A 80 -7.06 -7.28 -4.60
N PRO A 81 -7.65 -7.71 -3.46
CA PRO A 81 -8.06 -9.10 -3.34
C PRO A 81 -9.19 -9.43 -4.35
N PRO A 82 -9.41 -10.71 -4.66
CA PRO A 82 -10.52 -11.12 -5.52
C PRO A 82 -11.87 -10.60 -5.00
N LEU A 83 -12.74 -10.16 -5.93
CA LEU A 83 -14.10 -9.72 -5.59
C LEU A 83 -14.94 -10.86 -5.02
N LEU A 84 -14.83 -12.04 -5.63
CA LEU A 84 -15.45 -13.27 -5.16
C LEU A 84 -14.39 -14.10 -4.44
N SER A 85 -14.61 -14.35 -3.15
CA SER A 85 -13.83 -15.36 -2.43
C SER A 85 -14.38 -16.73 -2.82
N VAL A 86 -13.60 -17.48 -3.58
CA VAL A 86 -13.75 -18.94 -3.66
C VAL A 86 -12.99 -19.55 -2.49
N SER A 87 -13.72 -20.29 -1.66
CA SER A 87 -13.22 -20.99 -0.46
C SER A 87 -12.48 -22.26 -0.82
#